data_AF-A0A7V9BWS8-F1
#
_entry.id   AF-A0A7V9BWS8-F1
#
_cell.length_a   1.000
_cell.length_b   1.000
_cell.length_c   1.000
_cell.angle_alpha   90.00
_cell.angle_beta   90.00
_cell.angle_gamma   90.00
#
_symmetry.space_group_name_H-M   'P 1'
#
loop_
_entity.id
_entity.type
_entity.pdbx_description
1 polymer ?
#
loop_
_entity_poly.entity_id
_entity_poly.type
_entity_poly.pdbx_seq_one_letter_code
_entity_poly.pdbx_strand_id
1 'polypeptide(L)'
;MNGRLGIEDVTPSAGGHPSKAVVGESVPIRAVVWREGHDAVGATVVWKHAGAAGAGKMLARRIRMVPEGTGTDRWVAPVIADTEGLWTFRVDAWSDPWSTWLHAIRAKVDAGQHPDELANDLESGARLLERVARRPGERPSRT
;
A
#
# COMPACT_ATOMS: atom_id res chain seq x y z
N MET A 1 -15.76 10.62 -0.86
CA MET A 1 -14.88 11.64 -1.44
C MET A 1 -13.90 10.88 -2.31
N ASN A 2 -14.15 10.80 -3.62
CA ASN A 2 -13.32 9.96 -4.50
C ASN A 2 -12.09 10.78 -4.92
N GLY A 3 -10.93 10.36 -4.44
CA GLY A 3 -9.66 10.82 -4.98
C GLY A 3 -9.37 10.17 -6.33
N ARG A 4 -8.19 10.41 -6.89
CA ARG A 4 -7.73 9.81 -8.17
C ARG A 4 -7.67 8.27 -8.14
N LEU A 5 -7.64 7.67 -6.95
CA LEU A 5 -7.65 6.23 -6.72
C LEU A 5 -8.88 5.89 -5.88
N GLY A 6 -9.62 4.87 -6.30
CA GLY A 6 -10.80 4.37 -5.59
C GLY A 6 -10.40 3.56 -4.37
N ILE A 7 -11.07 3.82 -3.24
CA ILE A 7 -10.95 3.05 -2.00
C ILE A 7 -12.37 2.83 -1.48
N GLU A 8 -12.81 1.58 -1.47
CA GLU A 8 -14.18 1.17 -1.15
C GLU A 8 -14.17 -0.04 -0.22
N ASP A 9 -15.33 -0.37 0.35
CA ASP A 9 -15.55 -1.58 1.17
C ASP A 9 -14.48 -1.84 2.24
N VAL A 10 -14.06 -0.77 2.93
CA VAL A 10 -13.04 -0.87 3.99
C VAL A 10 -13.60 -1.64 5.18
N THR A 11 -12.93 -2.73 5.55
CA THR A 11 -13.30 -3.58 6.69
C THR A 11 -12.09 -3.84 7.61
N PRO A 12 -12.31 -4.06 8.91
CA PRO A 12 -13.61 -4.18 9.59
C PRO A 12 -14.28 -2.82 9.87
N SER A 13 -15.59 -2.74 9.66
CA SER A 13 -16.41 -1.59 10.04
C SER A 13 -17.65 -2.05 10.82
N ALA A 14 -18.02 -1.30 11.87
CA ALA A 14 -19.14 -1.64 12.75
C ALA A 14 -20.16 -0.48 12.84
N GLY A 15 -20.56 0.05 11.68
CA GLY A 15 -21.72 0.97 11.57
C GLY A 15 -21.66 2.18 12.52
N GLY A 16 -20.53 2.87 12.58
CA GLY A 16 -20.33 4.06 13.44
C GLY A 16 -19.69 3.77 14.80
N HIS A 17 -19.53 2.50 15.18
CA HIS A 17 -18.80 2.09 16.37
C HIS A 17 -17.40 1.56 16.01
N PRO A 18 -16.43 1.63 16.93
CA PRO A 18 -15.15 0.95 16.76
C PRO A 18 -15.32 -0.57 16.62
N SER A 19 -14.64 -1.15 15.64
CA SER A 19 -14.44 -2.60 15.55
C SER A 19 -13.67 -3.10 16.78
N LYS A 20 -13.89 -4.37 17.16
CA LYS A 20 -13.29 -4.98 18.35
C LYS A 20 -12.22 -6.00 17.97
N ALA A 21 -11.19 -6.08 18.79
CA ALA A 21 -10.13 -7.08 18.74
C ALA A 21 -9.52 -7.24 20.14
N VAL A 22 -8.81 -8.34 20.39
CA VAL A 22 -8.02 -8.54 21.61
C VAL A 22 -6.52 -8.38 21.34
N VAL A 23 -5.75 -8.12 22.40
CA VAL A 23 -4.29 -8.02 22.29
C VAL A 23 -3.72 -9.33 21.75
N GLY A 24 -2.83 -9.24 20.76
CA GLY A 24 -2.23 -10.39 20.07
C GLY A 24 -3.10 -10.99 18.96
N GLU A 25 -4.34 -10.57 18.78
CA GLU A 25 -5.20 -11.01 17.69
C GLU A 25 -4.75 -10.43 16.35
N SER A 26 -4.69 -11.28 15.31
CA SER A 26 -4.47 -10.83 13.94
C SER A 26 -5.78 -10.36 13.32
N VAL A 27 -5.90 -9.05 13.12
CA VAL A 27 -7.07 -8.41 12.50
C VAL A 27 -6.78 -8.15 11.02
N PRO A 28 -7.46 -8.82 10.08
CA PRO A 28 -7.26 -8.57 8.65
C PRO A 28 -8.02 -7.31 8.22
N ILE A 29 -7.27 -6.26 7.91
CA ILE A 29 -7.83 -5.05 7.30
C ILE A 29 -7.96 -5.28 5.80
N ARG A 30 -9.15 -5.05 5.24
CA ARG A 30 -9.41 -5.17 3.81
C ARG A 30 -9.97 -3.89 3.22
N ALA A 31 -9.77 -3.73 1.93
CA ALA A 31 -10.41 -2.69 1.13
C ALA A 31 -10.43 -3.13 -0.34
N VAL A 32 -11.39 -2.59 -1.10
CA VAL A 32 -11.35 -2.60 -2.55
C VAL A 32 -10.56 -1.36 -2.98
N VAL A 33 -9.46 -1.54 -3.71
CA VAL A 33 -8.58 -0.45 -4.15
C VAL A 33 -8.30 -0.57 -5.63
N TRP A 34 -8.68 0.46 -6.39
CA TRP A 34 -8.66 0.46 -7.85
C TRP A 34 -8.31 1.83 -8.43
N ARG A 35 -8.07 1.87 -9.74
CA ARG A 35 -7.84 3.11 -10.50
C ARG A 35 -8.34 2.98 -11.93
N GLU A 36 -8.47 4.12 -12.62
CA GLU A 36 -8.66 4.12 -14.06
C GLU A 36 -7.40 3.61 -14.81
N GLY A 37 -7.64 2.99 -15.98
CA GLY A 37 -6.60 2.45 -16.85
C GLY A 37 -6.02 1.10 -16.38
N HIS A 38 -4.90 0.71 -16.98
CA HIS A 38 -4.24 -0.59 -16.73
C HIS A 38 -3.00 -0.50 -15.85
N ASP A 39 -2.66 0.69 -15.38
CA ASP A 39 -1.51 0.89 -14.51
C ASP A 39 -1.72 0.21 -13.15
N ALA A 40 -0.64 -0.29 -12.57
CA ALA A 40 -0.67 -0.84 -11.24
C ALA A 40 -1.03 0.22 -10.18
N VAL A 41 -1.74 -0.26 -9.15
CA VAL A 41 -2.05 0.45 -7.91
C VAL A 41 -1.48 -0.32 -6.74
N GLY A 42 -1.15 0.39 -5.67
CA GLY A 42 -0.75 -0.19 -4.40
C GLY A 42 -1.60 0.35 -3.26
N ALA A 43 -1.75 -0.45 -2.20
CA ALA A 43 -2.39 -0.01 -0.97
C ALA A 43 -1.50 -0.24 0.27
N THR A 44 -1.70 0.58 1.30
CA THR A 44 -0.98 0.51 2.58
C THR A 44 -1.96 0.79 3.72
N VAL A 45 -1.92 -0.02 4.78
CA VAL A 45 -2.61 0.27 6.04
C VAL A 45 -1.68 1.10 6.93
N VAL A 46 -2.17 2.25 7.39
CA VAL A 46 -1.55 3.04 8.44
C VAL A 46 -2.21 2.68 9.77
N TRP A 47 -1.49 1.98 10.63
CA TRP A 47 -1.95 1.46 11.92
C TRP A 47 -1.37 2.26 13.09
N LYS A 48 -2.23 2.76 13.98
CA LYS A 48 -1.81 3.68 15.05
C LYS A 48 -2.56 3.41 16.36
N HIS A 49 -1.82 3.42 17.47
CA HIS A 49 -2.42 3.49 18.81
C HIS A 49 -2.82 4.94 19.12
N ALA A 50 -4.09 5.17 19.44
CA ALA A 50 -4.65 6.51 19.64
C ALA A 50 -4.43 7.06 21.05
N GLY A 51 -4.07 6.23 22.03
CA GLY A 51 -3.91 6.58 23.44
C GLY A 51 -2.52 7.07 23.86
N ALA A 52 -1.54 7.14 22.96
CA ALA A 52 -0.17 7.58 23.26
C ALA A 52 -0.05 9.11 23.42
N ALA A 53 -0.73 9.68 24.42
CA ALA A 53 -0.51 11.04 24.91
C ALA A 53 0.28 10.99 26.23
N GLY A 54 1.55 10.53 26.19
CA GLY A 54 2.43 10.61 27.36
C GLY A 54 3.49 9.52 27.50
N ALA A 55 3.29 8.34 26.93
CA ALA A 55 4.32 7.31 26.78
C ALA A 55 4.71 7.25 25.30
N GLY A 56 6.02 7.21 25.02
CA GLY A 56 6.67 7.38 23.71
C GLY A 56 5.78 7.25 22.48
N LYS A 57 5.70 8.32 21.67
CA LYS A 57 5.03 8.36 20.36
C LYS A 57 5.25 7.04 19.62
N MET A 58 4.32 6.09 19.72
CA MET A 58 4.40 4.91 18.88
C MET A 58 4.10 5.40 17.48
N LEU A 59 5.14 5.40 16.65
CA LEU A 59 5.05 5.84 15.26
C LEU A 59 3.98 4.98 14.56
N ALA A 60 3.15 5.62 13.74
CA ALA A 60 2.18 4.89 12.94
C ALA A 60 2.91 3.83 12.11
N ARG A 61 2.51 2.57 12.23
CA ARG A 61 3.07 1.46 11.45
C ARG A 61 2.43 1.48 10.06
N ARG A 62 3.24 1.33 9.02
CA ARG A 62 2.79 1.24 7.64
C ARG A 62 2.92 -0.20 7.19
N ILE A 63 1.80 -0.86 6.94
CA ILE A 63 1.76 -2.26 6.49
C ILE A 63 1.33 -2.26 5.03
N ARG A 64 2.18 -2.77 4.15
CA ARG A 64 1.85 -2.95 2.72
C ARG A 64 0.71 -3.95 2.62
N MET A 65 -0.36 -3.57 1.91
CA MET A 65 -1.42 -4.52 1.58
C MET A 65 -1.00 -5.36 0.36
N VAL A 66 -1.55 -6.57 0.29
CA VAL A 66 -1.39 -7.48 -0.85
C VAL A 66 -2.74 -7.77 -1.49
N PRO A 67 -2.80 -8.04 -2.81
CA PRO A 67 -4.03 -8.46 -3.46
C PRO A 67 -4.61 -9.74 -2.83
N GLU A 68 -5.92 -9.74 -2.58
CA GLU A 68 -6.70 -10.87 -2.07
C GLU A 68 -7.48 -11.50 -3.23
N GLY A 69 -6.81 -12.39 -3.96
CA GLY A 69 -7.32 -13.03 -5.17
C GLY A 69 -6.93 -12.28 -6.45
N THR A 70 -7.37 -12.82 -7.59
CA THR A 70 -7.06 -12.28 -8.92
C THR A 70 -8.28 -11.57 -9.51
N GLY A 71 -8.11 -10.32 -9.95
CA GLY A 71 -9.17 -9.54 -10.60
C GLY A 71 -10.32 -9.10 -9.68
N THR A 72 -10.13 -9.18 -8.35
CA THR A 72 -11.14 -8.80 -7.36
C THR A 72 -11.03 -7.35 -6.90
N ASP A 73 -9.91 -6.69 -7.23
CA ASP A 73 -9.46 -5.40 -6.68
C ASP A 73 -9.46 -5.35 -5.14
N ARG A 74 -9.57 -6.50 -4.47
CA ARG A 74 -9.53 -6.61 -3.01
C ARG A 74 -8.09 -6.69 -2.55
N TRP A 75 -7.82 -5.99 -1.47
CA TRP A 75 -6.51 -5.95 -0.83
C TRP A 75 -6.66 -6.29 0.64
N VAL A 76 -5.65 -6.94 1.21
CA VAL A 76 -5.61 -7.31 2.62
C VAL A 76 -4.26 -6.98 3.26
N ALA A 77 -4.28 -6.52 4.50
CA ALA A 77 -3.12 -6.48 5.39
C ALA A 77 -3.52 -6.86 6.82
N PRO A 78 -2.91 -7.88 7.43
CA PRO A 78 -3.12 -8.17 8.85
C PRO A 78 -2.42 -7.12 9.72
N VAL A 79 -3.09 -6.71 10.79
CA VAL A 79 -2.52 -5.88 11.86
C VAL A 79 -2.73 -6.56 13.20
N ILE A 80 -1.84 -6.28 14.16
CA ILE A 80 -1.91 -6.83 15.51
C ILE A 80 -1.86 -5.67 16.50
N ALA A 81 -2.83 -5.61 17.41
CA ALA A 81 -2.78 -4.75 18.59
C ALA A 81 -1.88 -5.44 19.64
N ASP A 82 -0.81 -4.80 20.06
CA ASP A 82 0.13 -5.33 21.07
C ASP A 82 -0.17 -4.83 22.50
N THR A 83 -1.10 -3.89 22.62
CA THR A 83 -1.48 -3.24 23.87
C THR A 83 -2.97 -2.92 23.85
N GLU A 84 -3.57 -2.92 25.03
CA GLU A 84 -4.96 -2.52 25.19
C GLU A 84 -5.16 -1.02 24.88
N GLY A 85 -6.39 -0.67 24.52
CA GLY A 85 -6.80 0.71 24.26
C GLY A 85 -7.31 0.92 22.83
N LEU A 86 -7.52 2.19 22.49
CA LEU A 86 -8.05 2.56 21.19
C LEU A 86 -6.95 2.54 20.13
N TRP A 87 -7.20 1.79 19.07
CA TRP A 87 -6.40 1.79 17.86
C TRP A 87 -7.20 2.36 16.69
N THR A 88 -6.50 3.00 15.77
CA THR A 88 -7.07 3.50 14.52
C THR A 88 -6.28 2.96 13.34
N PHE A 89 -7.00 2.74 12.24
CA PHE A 89 -6.39 2.41 10.96
C PHE A 89 -6.93 3.31 9.87
N ARG A 90 -6.13 3.47 8.82
CA ARG A 90 -6.54 4.12 7.57
C ARG A 90 -5.88 3.39 6.40
N VAL A 91 -6.61 3.26 5.30
CA VAL A 91 -6.08 2.72 4.05
C VAL A 91 -5.61 3.88 3.17
N ASP A 92 -4.38 3.80 2.70
CA ASP A 92 -3.79 4.68 1.69
C ASP A 92 -3.65 3.93 0.38
N ALA A 93 -4.19 4.47 -0.70
CA ALA A 93 -3.91 4.01 -2.06
C ALA A 93 -2.86 4.91 -2.73
N TRP A 94 -2.03 4.33 -3.58
CA TRP A 94 -1.01 5.04 -4.35
C TRP A 94 -0.75 4.40 -5.71
N SER A 95 -0.37 5.20 -6.71
CA SER A 95 -0.01 4.72 -8.05
C SER A 95 1.34 4.02 -8.01
N ASP A 96 1.45 2.84 -8.63
CA ASP A 96 2.68 2.05 -8.67
C ASP A 96 3.33 2.05 -10.06
N PRO A 97 3.97 3.17 -10.48
CA PRO A 97 4.56 3.26 -11.81
C PRO A 97 5.74 2.30 -11.99
N TRP A 98 6.37 1.84 -10.89
CA TRP A 98 7.45 0.88 -10.98
C TRP A 98 6.92 -0.49 -11.39
N SER A 99 5.89 -1.00 -10.71
CA SER A 99 5.28 -2.28 -11.08
C SER A 99 4.64 -2.22 -12.48
N THR A 100 4.03 -1.09 -12.86
CA THR A 100 3.54 -0.87 -14.23
C THR A 100 4.67 -1.00 -15.25
N TRP A 101 5.75 -0.25 -15.06
CA TRP A 101 6.89 -0.26 -15.98
C TRP A 101 7.55 -1.64 -16.05
N LEU A 102 7.76 -2.29 -14.90
CA LEU A 102 8.40 -3.59 -14.82
C LEU A 102 7.58 -4.69 -15.53
N HIS A 103 6.25 -4.61 -15.44
CA HIS A 103 5.37 -5.52 -16.18
C HIS A 103 5.52 -5.32 -17.70
N ALA A 104 5.45 -4.05 -18.15
CA ALA A 104 5.54 -3.72 -19.57
C ALA A 104 6.89 -4.13 -20.18
N ILE A 105 8.01 -3.83 -19.52
CA ILE A 105 9.35 -4.17 -20.04
C ILE A 105 9.55 -5.68 -20.11
N ARG A 106 9.09 -6.44 -19.10
CA ARG A 106 9.17 -7.91 -19.12
C ARG A 106 8.37 -8.50 -20.27
N ALA A 107 7.12 -8.07 -20.46
CA ALA A 107 6.29 -8.54 -21.55
C ALA A 107 6.91 -8.26 -22.93
N LYS A 108 7.54 -7.09 -23.11
CA LYS A 108 8.21 -6.73 -24.36
C LYS A 108 9.50 -7.54 -24.60
N VAL A 109 10.30 -7.77 -23.55
CA VAL A 109 11.50 -8.61 -23.63
C VAL A 109 11.13 -10.06 -23.94
N ASP A 110 10.08 -10.60 -23.30
CA ASP A 110 9.58 -11.95 -23.57
C ASP A 110 9.03 -12.10 -24.99
N ALA A 111 8.56 -10.99 -25.59
CA ALA A 111 8.18 -10.91 -27.00
C ALA A 111 9.37 -10.78 -27.97
N GLY A 112 10.62 -10.79 -27.47
CA GLY A 112 11.84 -10.77 -28.27
C GLY A 112 12.32 -9.38 -28.68
N GLN A 113 11.79 -8.29 -28.10
CA GLN A 113 12.25 -6.94 -28.42
C GLN A 113 13.68 -6.69 -27.91
N HIS A 114 14.48 -6.03 -28.74
CA HIS A 114 15.88 -5.75 -28.46
C HIS A 114 16.08 -4.39 -27.76
N PRO A 115 17.26 -4.15 -27.12
CA PRO A 115 17.52 -2.92 -26.38
C PRO A 115 17.27 -1.62 -27.17
N ASP A 116 17.54 -1.62 -28.47
CA ASP A 116 17.32 -0.45 -29.33
C ASP A 116 15.83 -0.10 -29.47
N GLU A 117 14.95 -1.10 -29.49
CA GLU A 117 13.49 -0.92 -29.54
C GLU A 117 12.94 -0.48 -28.17
N LEU A 118 13.63 -0.85 -27.09
CA LEU A 118 13.24 -0.57 -25.71
C LEU A 118 13.88 0.69 -25.13
N ALA A 119 14.64 1.45 -25.91
CA ALA A 119 15.40 2.60 -25.43
C ALA A 119 14.54 3.60 -24.63
N ASN A 120 13.33 3.91 -25.10
CA ASN A 120 12.39 4.81 -24.41
C ASN A 120 11.87 4.22 -23.09
N ASP A 121 11.59 2.92 -23.06
CA ASP A 121 11.16 2.24 -21.84
C ASP A 121 12.28 2.22 -20.81
N LEU A 122 13.50 1.87 -21.22
CA LEU A 122 14.68 1.84 -20.34
C LEU A 122 14.99 3.22 -19.74
N GLU A 123 14.95 4.27 -20.56
CA GLU A 123 15.09 5.66 -20.09
C GLU A 123 13.98 6.05 -19.10
N SER A 124 12.73 5.63 -19.37
CA SER A 124 11.61 5.86 -18.44
C SER A 124 11.84 5.16 -17.10
N GLY A 125 12.38 3.93 -17.13
CA GLY A 125 12.77 3.18 -15.93
C GLY A 125 13.87 3.87 -15.13
N ALA A 126 14.90 4.39 -15.81
CA ALA A 126 15.97 5.16 -15.17
C ALA A 126 15.41 6.37 -14.43
N ARG A 127 14.52 7.14 -15.06
CA ARG A 127 13.86 8.31 -14.43
C ARG A 127 13.03 7.95 -13.20
N LEU A 128 12.39 6.77 -13.19
CA LEU A 128 11.67 6.29 -12.01
C LEU A 128 12.64 6.04 -10.84
N LEU A 129 13.76 5.37 -11.09
CA LEU A 129 14.78 5.10 -10.08
C LEU A 129 15.42 6.39 -9.55
N GLU A 130 15.76 7.34 -10.41
CA GLU A 130 16.29 8.64 -9.99
C GLU A 130 15.30 9.43 -9.11
N ARG A 131 14.00 9.32 -9.40
CA ARG A 131 12.96 9.96 -8.59
C ARG A 131 12.93 9.37 -7.18
N VAL A 132 13.10 8.05 -7.06
CA VAL A 132 13.17 7.37 -5.75
C VAL A 132 14.46 7.76 -5.02
N ALA A 133 15.60 7.79 -5.70
CA ALA A 133 16.90 8.16 -5.13
C ALA A 133 16.93 9.59 -4.53
N ARG A 134 16.13 10.51 -5.09
CA ARG A 134 15.98 11.89 -4.58
C ARG A 134 15.11 12.01 -3.33
N ARG A 135 14.37 10.96 -2.94
CA ARG A 135 13.52 11.03 -1.74
C ARG A 135 14.40 10.98 -0.49
N PRO A 136 14.19 11.87 0.50
CA PRO A 136 14.84 11.73 1.79
C PRO A 136 14.57 10.34 2.36
N GLY A 137 15.61 9.64 2.82
CA GLY A 137 15.47 8.31 3.40
C GLY A 137 14.38 8.30 4.48
N GLU A 138 13.42 7.39 4.37
CA GLU A 138 12.45 7.13 5.43
C GLU A 138 13.26 6.68 6.66
N ARG A 139 13.20 7.44 7.77
CA ARG A 139 13.90 7.05 9.00
C ARG A 139 13.46 5.64 9.35
N PRO A 140 14.37 4.67 9.57
CA PRO A 140 13.97 3.34 9.98
C PRO A 140 13.15 3.47 11.26
N SER A 141 11.95 2.92 11.27
CA SER A 141 11.18 2.70 12.49
C SER A 141 12.02 1.77 13.37
N ARG A 142 12.83 2.36 14.26
CA ARG A 142 13.70 1.62 15.18
C ARG A 142 12.80 0.76 16.05
N THR A 143 13.10 -0.54 15.99
CA THR A 143 12.52 -1.64 16.76
C THR A 143 12.72 -1.41 18.25
#